data_AF-A0A7S6VTV8-F1
#
_entry.id   AF-A0A7S6VTV8-F1
#
_cell.length_a   1.000
_cell.length_b   1.000
_cell.length_c   1.000
_cell.angle_alpha   90.00
_cell.angle_beta   90.00
_cell.angle_gamma   90.00
#
_symmetry.space_group_name_H-M   'P 1'
#
loop_
_entity.id
_entity.type
_entity.pdbx_description
1 polymer ?
#
loop_
_entity_poly.entity_id
_entity_poly.type
_entity_poly.pdbx_seq_one_letter_code
_entity_poly.pdbx_strand_id
1 'polypeptide(L)' 'MNKQELLNEIQKLEFPNTDFIIVGGGALVIRNLRETSDLDIVVTAELFEKLKKDHQ' A
#
# COMPACT_ATOMS: atom_id res chain seq x y z
N MET A 1 12.00 -5.08 -2.48
CA MET A 1 10.86 -4.92 -3.40
C MET A 1 11.21 -3.93 -4.50
N ASN A 2 11.27 -4.45 -5.72
CA ASN A 2 11.29 -3.67 -6.96
C ASN A 2 9.85 -3.27 -7.36
N LYS A 3 9.71 -2.54 -8.48
CA LYS A 3 8.40 -2.04 -8.95
C LYS A 3 7.36 -3.13 -9.18
N GLN A 4 7.74 -4.27 -9.78
CA GLN A 4 6.78 -5.33 -10.08
C GLN A 4 6.32 -6.04 -8.81
N GLU A 5 7.25 -6.32 -7.90
CA GLU A 5 6.94 -6.90 -6.58
C GLU A 5 6.01 -5.99 -5.78
N LEU A 6 6.27 -4.68 -5.77
CA LEU A 6 5.41 -3.71 -5.09
C LEU A 6 3.99 -3.70 -5.67
N LEU A 7 3.84 -3.68 -7.00
CA LEU A 7 2.52 -3.71 -7.64
C LEU A 7 1.75 -4.99 -7.32
N ASN A 8 2.45 -6.12 -7.22
CA ASN A 8 1.82 -7.38 -6.83
C ASN A 8 1.35 -7.35 -5.36
N GLU A 9 2.11 -6.77 -4.44
CA GLU A 9 1.68 -6.61 -3.04
C GLU A 9 0.47 -5.69 -2.92
N ILE A 10 0.42 -4.57 -3.66
CA ILE A 10 -0.72 -3.67 -3.67
C ILE A 10 -1.99 -4.37 -4.19
N GLN A 11 -1.87 -5.20 -5.23
CA GLN A 11 -3.01 -5.97 -5.76
C GLN A 11 -3.59 -6.95 -4.74
N LYS A 12 -2.74 -7.58 -3.92
CA LYS A 12 -3.18 -8.53 -2.87
C LYS A 12 -3.97 -7.87 -1.74
N LEU A 13 -3.86 -6.55 -1.57
CA LEU A 13 -4.66 -5.82 -0.58
C LEU A 13 -6.15 -5.79 -0.95
N GLU A 14 -6.48 -5.87 -2.24
CA GLU A 14 -7.87 -5.79 -2.74
C GLU A 14 -8.63 -4.54 -2.24
N PHE A 15 -7.92 -3.47 -1.86
CA PHE A 15 -8.53 -2.23 -1.40
C PHE A 15 -9.07 -1.39 -2.56
N PRO A 16 -10.20 -0.68 -2.38
CA PRO A 16 -10.67 0.28 -3.37
C PRO A 16 -9.61 1.37 -3.62
N ASN A 17 -9.31 1.66 -4.89
CA ASN A 17 -8.29 2.66 -5.27
C ASN A 17 -8.59 4.09 -4.76
N THR A 18 -9.82 4.36 -4.34
CA THR A 18 -10.25 5.63 -3.74
C THR A 18 -9.94 5.73 -2.25
N ASP A 19 -9.64 4.60 -1.61
CA ASP A 19 -9.65 4.48 -0.15
C ASP A 19 -8.24 4.41 0.44
N PHE A 20 -7.20 4.42 -0.40
CA PHE A 20 -5.81 4.46 0.04
C PHE A 20 -4.88 5.18 -0.94
N ILE A 21 -3.75 5.65 -0.42
CA ILE A 21 -2.61 6.12 -1.20
C ILE A 21 -1.32 5.47 -0.70
N ILE A 22 -0.35 5.32 -1.60
CA ILE A 22 0.98 4.80 -1.28
C ILE A 22 1.88 5.96 -0.89
N VAL A 23 2.54 5.85 0.26
CA VAL A 23 3.49 6.83 0.78
C VAL A 23 4.85 6.18 1.03
N GLY A 24 5.82 6.94 1.54
CA GLY A 24 7.13 6.40 1.92
C GLY A 24 7.92 5.79 0.75
N GLY A 25 8.61 4.69 1.01
CA GLY A 25 9.50 4.03 0.05
C GLY A 25 8.77 3.54 -1.21
N GLY A 26 7.54 3.04 -1.08
CA GLY A 26 6.73 2.56 -2.20
C GLY A 26 6.47 3.64 -3.27
N ALA A 27 6.24 4.88 -2.85
CA ALA A 27 6.03 6.00 -3.77
C ALA A 27 7.26 6.31 -4.66
N LEU A 28 8.47 6.03 -4.15
CA LEU A 28 9.74 6.19 -4.86
C LEU A 28 9.99 5.00 -5.80
N VAL A 29 9.64 3.79 -5.37
CA VAL A 29 9.78 2.55 -6.16
C VAL A 29 8.94 2.60 -7.44
N ILE A 30 7.71 3.10 -7.39
CA ILE A 30 6.85 3.25 -8.59
C ILE A 30 7.51 4.11 -9.69
N ARG A 31 8.34 5.06 -9.27
CA ARG A 31 9.09 5.99 -10.12
C ARG A 31 10.48 5.47 -10.50
N ASN A 32 10.81 4.21 -10.19
CA ASN A 32 12.12 3.58 -10.43
C ASN A 32 13.29 4.35 -9.78
N LEU A 33 13.08 4.97 -8.62
CA LEU A 33 14.12 5.76 -7.94
C LEU A 33 14.95 4.93 -6.95
N ARG A 34 14.37 3.87 -6.35
CA ARG A 34 15.02 2.94 -5.43
C ARG A 34 14.18 1.69 -5.22
N GLU A 35 14.73 0.72 -4.51
CA GLU A 35 13.98 -0.40 -3.92
C GLU A 35 13.53 -0.10 -2.48
N THR A 36 12.56 -0.86 -1.98
CA THR A 36 12.07 -0.77 -0.58
C THR A 36 11.83 -2.14 0.03
N SER A 37 11.81 -2.25 1.36
CA SER A 37 11.57 -3.51 2.09
C SER A 37 10.15 -3.64 2.64
N ASP A 38 9.37 -2.57 2.60
CA ASP A 38 8.07 -2.38 3.22
C ASP A 38 7.09 -1.65 2.29
N LEU A 39 5.81 -1.63 2.67
CA LEU A 39 4.75 -0.90 1.99
C LEU A 39 4.02 -0.04 3.01
N ASP A 40 4.25 1.28 2.94
CA ASP A 40 3.51 2.26 3.72
C ASP A 40 2.30 2.76 2.93
N ILE A 41 1.12 2.71 3.54
CA ILE A 41 -0.12 3.25 2.98
C ILE A 41 -0.81 4.17 3.98
N VAL A 42 -1.48 5.19 3.46
CA VAL A 42 -2.48 5.96 4.20
C VAL A 42 -3.84 5.55 3.67
N VAL A 43 -4.76 5.24 4.57
CA VAL A 43 -6.13 4.79 4.24
C VAL A 43 -7.16 5.81 4.73
N THR A 44 -8.38 5.75 4.20
CA THR A 44 -9.52 6.50 4.74
C THR A 44 -9.88 6.00 6.15
N ALA A 45 -10.59 6.82 6.92
CA ALA A 45 -11.05 6.43 8.26
C ALA A 45 -12.00 5.23 8.19
N GLU A 46 -12.85 5.16 7.17
CA GLU A 46 -13.78 4.06 6.94
C GLU A 46 -13.05 2.74 6.65
N LEU A 47 -11.99 2.78 5.83
CA LEU A 47 -11.18 1.59 5.55
C LEU A 47 -10.37 1.18 6.80
N PHE A 48 -9.82 2.14 7.54
CA PHE A 48 -9.10 1.86 8.79
C PHE A 48 -9.98 1.12 9.80
N GLU A 49 -11.21 1.58 10.03
CA GLU A 49 -12.14 0.93 10.97
C GLU A 49 -12.58 -0.47 10.50
N LYS A 50 -12.58 -0.76 9.19
CA LYS A 50 -12.80 -2.12 8.67
C LYS A 50 -11.60 -3.01 8.97
N LEU A 51 -10.40 -2.58 8.60
CA LEU A 51 -9.15 -3.33 8.79
C LEU A 51 -8.87 -3.64 10.27
N LYS A 52 -9.21 -2.69 11.16
CA LYS A 52 -9.05 -2.89 12.61
C LYS A 52 -9.90 -4.05 13.14
N LYS A 53 -11.08 -4.31 12.57
CA LYS A 53 -11.98 -5.40 13.02
C LYS A 53 -11.47 -6.78 12.59
N ASP A 54 -10.77 -6.86 11.45
CA ASP A 54 -10.25 -8.12 10.92
C ASP A 54 -9.02 -8.64 11.70
N HIS A 55 -8.45 -7.80 12.58
CA HIS A 55 -7.24 -8.09 13.35
C HIS A 55 -7.42 -7.91 14.88
N GLN A 56 -8.67 -7.89 15.36
CA GLN A 56 -9.04 -7.99 16.78
C GLN A 56 -9.52 -9.39 17.13
#